data_AF-A0A0F5VKN3-F1
#
_entry.id   AF-A0A0F5VKN3-F1
#
_cell.length_a   1.000
_cell.length_b   1.000
_cell.length_c   1.000
_cell.angle_alpha   90.00
_cell.angle_beta   90.00
_cell.angle_gamma   90.00
#
_symmetry.space_group_name_H-M   'P 1'
#
loop_
_entity.id
_entity.type
_entity.pdbx_description
1 polymer ?
#
loop_
_entity_poly.entity_id
_entity_poly.type
_entity_poly.pdbx_seq_one_letter_code
_entity_poly.pdbx_strand_id
1 'polypeptide(L)'
;MKPLGFTLDEMRALLDATDRLDSGEELPPGEREKLLERIRGFEQATQQRVADLRTQLARAEDFPATLAARLARRTPTPRPRSDLRL
;
A
#
# COMPACT_ATOMS: atom_id res chain seq x y z
N MET A 1 -0.36 -1.83 -14.79
CA MET A 1 -0.36 -2.91 -13.78
C MET A 1 0.73 -2.63 -12.76
N LYS A 2 0.48 -1.83 -11.72
CA LYS A 2 1.46 -1.63 -10.65
C LYS A 2 0.77 -1.43 -9.30
N PRO A 3 0.62 -2.51 -8.51
CA PRO A 3 0.05 -2.39 -7.16
C PRO A 3 0.88 -1.50 -6.23
N LEU A 4 2.13 -1.17 -6.58
CA LEU A 4 3.07 -0.40 -5.75
C LEU A 4 3.39 1.00 -6.30
N GLY A 5 2.67 1.50 -7.31
CA GLY A 5 2.81 2.89 -7.77
C GLY A 5 4.15 3.28 -8.42
N PHE A 6 5.04 2.33 -8.77
CA PHE A 6 6.31 2.67 -9.42
C PHE A 6 6.12 3.27 -10.82
N THR A 7 6.92 4.24 -11.24
CA THR A 7 6.94 4.70 -12.63
C THR A 7 7.68 3.69 -13.51
N LEU A 8 7.46 3.72 -14.83
CA LEU A 8 8.20 2.84 -15.74
C LEU A 8 9.71 3.12 -15.65
N ASP A 9 10.10 4.38 -15.47
CA ASP A 9 11.48 4.77 -15.34
C ASP A 9 12.11 4.27 -14.03
N GLU A 10 11.35 4.25 -12.93
CA GLU A 10 11.81 3.64 -11.67
C GLU A 10 12.05 2.13 -11.84
N MET A 11 11.20 1.42 -12.59
CA MET A 11 11.41 -0.01 -12.84
C MET A 11 12.60 -0.28 -13.75
N ARG A 12 12.79 0.54 -14.80
CA ARG A 12 13.98 0.46 -15.66
C ARG A 12 15.25 0.69 -14.85
N ALA A 13 15.25 1.75 -14.05
CA ALA A 13 16.34 2.07 -13.13
C ALA A 13 16.71 0.95 -12.16
N LEU A 14 15.72 0.20 -11.67
CA LEU A 14 15.96 -0.97 -10.81
C LEU A 14 16.56 -2.13 -11.60
N LEU A 15 15.99 -2.46 -12.76
CA LEU A 15 16.48 -3.53 -13.63
C LEU A 15 17.91 -3.27 -14.11
N ASP A 16 18.20 -2.05 -14.57
CA ASP A 16 19.55 -1.66 -14.98
C ASP A 16 20.56 -1.82 -13.82
N ALA A 17 20.14 -1.54 -12.59
CA ALA A 17 21.01 -1.66 -11.43
C ALA A 17 21.27 -3.12 -11.04
N THR A 18 20.25 -3.99 -11.13
CA THR A 18 20.42 -5.43 -10.88
C THR A 18 21.22 -6.09 -12.00
N ASP A 19 20.92 -5.79 -13.26
CA ASP A 19 21.62 -6.37 -14.41
C ASP A 19 23.12 -6.05 -14.38
N ARG A 20 23.48 -4.83 -13.97
CA ARG A 20 24.87 -4.39 -13.85
C ARG A 20 25.60 -4.98 -12.64
N LEU A 21 24.88 -5.39 -11.60
CA LEU A 21 25.46 -6.14 -10.47
C LEU A 21 25.62 -7.63 -10.80
N ASP A 22 24.72 -8.17 -11.62
CA ASP A 22 24.67 -9.58 -12.00
C ASP A 22 25.54 -9.90 -13.23
N SER A 23 25.99 -8.88 -13.98
CA SER A 23 26.81 -9.04 -15.19
C SER A 23 28.16 -9.73 -14.93
N GLY A 24 28.64 -9.72 -13.68
CA GLY A 24 29.94 -10.28 -13.32
C GLY A 24 31.14 -9.49 -13.88
N GLU A 25 30.89 -8.34 -14.50
CA GLU A 25 31.93 -7.45 -14.99
C GLU A 25 32.67 -6.77 -13.83
N GLU A 26 33.95 -6.47 -14.04
CA GLU A 26 34.76 -5.79 -13.04
C GLU A 26 34.30 -4.33 -12.92
N LEU A 27 33.52 -4.06 -11.88
CA LEU A 27 32.98 -2.72 -11.63
C LEU A 27 34.08 -1.79 -11.08
N PRO A 28 34.12 -0.53 -11.52
CA PRO A 28 34.99 0.48 -10.95
C PRO A 28 34.85 0.62 -9.42
N PRO A 29 35.91 1.05 -8.72
CA PRO A 29 35.87 1.27 -7.28
C PRO A 29 34.71 2.19 -6.89
N GLY A 30 33.87 1.73 -5.96
CA GLY A 30 32.70 2.47 -5.47
C GLY A 30 31.46 2.44 -6.37
N GLU A 31 31.54 1.91 -7.59
CA GLU A 31 30.36 1.77 -8.45
C GLU A 31 29.42 0.68 -7.93
N ARG A 32 30.00 -0.45 -7.48
CA ARG A 32 29.25 -1.53 -6.84
C ARG A 32 28.47 -1.04 -5.61
N GLU A 33 29.10 -0.21 -4.78
CA GLU A 33 28.47 0.36 -3.59
C GLU A 33 27.30 1.26 -3.96
N LYS A 34 27.45 2.14 -4.97
CA LYS A 34 26.37 2.99 -5.48
C LYS A 34 25.18 2.19 -6.01
N LEU A 35 25.42 1.09 -6.73
CA LEU A 35 24.36 0.22 -7.23
C LEU A 35 23.61 -0.45 -6.08
N LEU A 36 24.33 -0.92 -5.06
CA LEU A 36 23.72 -1.49 -3.85
C LEU A 36 22.92 -0.46 -3.05
N GLU A 37 23.42 0.77 -2.91
CA GLU A 37 22.68 1.88 -2.29
C GLU A 37 21.39 2.18 -3.04
N ARG A 38 21.44 2.19 -4.38
CA ARG A 38 20.25 2.40 -5.21
C ARG A 38 19.21 1.30 -4.98
N ILE A 39 19.62 0.03 -4.93
CA ILE A 39 18.71 -1.09 -4.65
C ILE A 39 18.11 -0.98 -3.25
N ARG A 40 18.91 -0.65 -2.22
CA ARG A 40 18.41 -0.40 -0.86
C ARG A 40 17.38 0.74 -0.83
N GLY A 41 17.59 1.80 -1.61
CA GLY A 41 16.61 2.88 -1.76
C GLY A 41 15.27 2.39 -2.34
N PHE A 42 15.31 1.53 -3.35
CA PHE A 42 14.10 0.91 -3.91
C PHE A 42 13.40 -0.03 -2.92
N GLU A 43 14.17 -0.80 -2.13
CA GLU A 43 13.63 -1.64 -1.07
C GLU A 43 12.86 -0.79 -0.03
N GLN A 44 13.50 0.26 0.49
CA GLN A 44 12.88 1.17 1.45
C GLN A 44 11.62 1.84 0.89
N ALA A 45 11.67 2.34 -0.35
CA ALA A 45 10.52 2.92 -1.02
C ALA A 45 9.37 1.91 -1.16
N THR A 46 9.69 0.65 -1.47
CA THR A 46 8.70 -0.43 -1.54
C THR A 46 8.04 -0.67 -0.18
N GLN A 47 8.84 -0.78 0.89
CA GLN A 47 8.33 -0.97 2.24
C GLN A 47 7.40 0.17 2.67
N GLN A 48 7.79 1.42 2.40
CA GLN A 48 6.97 2.58 2.73
C GLN A 48 5.63 2.57 1.98
N ARG A 49 5.64 2.32 0.67
CA ARG A 49 4.40 2.28 -0.14
C ARG A 49 3.46 1.16 0.31
N VAL A 50 4.00 0.01 0.71
CA VAL A 50 3.20 -1.07 1.29
C VAL A 50 2.56 -0.64 2.61
N ALA A 51 3.29 0.06 3.48
CA ALA A 51 2.74 0.59 4.74
C ALA A 51 1.62 1.62 4.48
N ASP A 52 1.81 2.49 3.50
CA ASP A 52 0.80 3.48 3.10
C ASP A 52 -0.46 2.82 2.56
N LEU A 53 -0.31 1.81 1.69
CA LEU A 53 -1.44 1.04 1.14
C LEU A 53 -2.22 0.31 2.24
N ARG A 54 -1.54 -0.28 3.22
CA ARG A 54 -2.20 -0.91 4.38
C ARG A 54 -3.00 0.10 5.19
N THR A 55 -2.46 1.30 5.38
CA THR A 55 -3.16 2.40 6.07
C THR A 55 -4.40 2.85 5.28
N GLN A 56 -4.29 2.97 3.95
CA GLN A 56 -5.41 3.31 3.09
C GLN A 56 -6.49 2.23 3.11
N LEU A 57 -6.09 0.95 3.07
CA LEU A 57 -7.01 -0.18 3.15
C LEU A 57 -7.77 -0.18 4.47
N ALA A 58 -7.08 -0.05 5.61
CA ALA A 58 -7.73 0.01 6.92
C ALA A 58 -8.77 1.14 7.00
N ARG A 59 -8.43 2.34 6.49
CA ARG A 59 -9.37 3.46 6.43
C ARG A 59 -10.57 3.18 5.52
N ALA A 60 -10.35 2.51 4.39
CA ALA A 60 -11.42 2.13 3.48
C ALA A 60 -12.37 1.08 4.12
N GLU A 61 -11.81 0.15 4.91
CA GLU A 61 -12.57 -0.86 5.67
C GLU A 61 -13.38 -0.26 6.83
N ASP A 62 -12.93 0.86 7.42
CA ASP A 62 -13.69 1.61 8.44
C ASP A 62 -14.90 2.37 7.86
N PHE A 63 -14.89 2.67 6.56
CA PHE A 63 -15.91 3.50 5.93
C PHE A 63 -17.32 2.86 5.93
N PRO A 64 -17.50 1.55 5.61
CA PRO A 64 -18.77 0.85 5.78
C PRO A 64 -19.35 0.96 7.19
N ALA A 65 -18.54 0.80 8.24
CA ALA A 65 -18.99 0.90 9.63
C ALA A 65 -19.51 2.32 9.94
N THR A 66 -18.80 3.34 9.46
CA THR A 66 -19.20 4.74 9.59
C THR A 66 -20.54 5.02 8.89
N LEU A 67 -20.72 4.48 7.68
CA LEU A 67 -21.98 4.58 6.93
C LEU A 67 -23.13 3.87 7.63
N ALA A 68 -22.91 2.63 8.08
CA ALA A 68 -23.92 1.84 8.80
C ALA A 68 -24.39 2.55 10.08
N ALA A 69 -23.47 3.09 10.87
CA ALA A 69 -23.81 3.87 12.06
C ALA A 69 -24.62 5.14 11.73
N ARG A 70 -24.35 5.79 10.60
CA ARG A 70 -25.13 6.95 10.13
C ARG A 70 -26.52 6.55 9.66
N LEU A 71 -26.67 5.41 8.98
CA LEU A 71 -27.97 4.87 8.57
C LEU A 71 -28.81 4.49 9.80
N ALA A 72 -28.26 3.75 10.76
CA ALA A 72 -28.96 3.36 11.98
C ALA A 72 -29.50 4.54 12.81
N ARG A 73 -28.80 5.69 12.79
CA ARG A 73 -29.29 6.92 13.44
C ARG A 73 -30.45 7.61 12.69
N ARG A 74 -30.62 7.31 11.40
CA ARG A 74 -31.62 7.95 10.53
C ARG A 74 -32.87 7.10 10.32
N THR A 75 -32.77 5.78 10.46
CA THR A 75 -33.94 4.90 10.53
C THR A 75 -34.35 4.72 11.99
N PRO A 76 -35.50 5.26 12.44
CA PRO A 76 -36.03 4.87 13.73
C PRO A 76 -36.35 3.38 13.66
N THR A 77 -35.70 2.58 14.51
CA THR A 77 -36.07 1.18 14.72
C THR A 77 -37.56 1.16 15.06
N PRO A 78 -38.41 0.40 14.32
CA PRO A 78 -39.81 0.30 14.66
C PRO A 78 -39.91 -0.23 16.09
N ARG A 79 -40.45 0.59 16.98
CA ARG A 79 -40.68 0.25 18.39
C ARG A 79 -41.56 -1.02 18.40
N PRO A 80 -41.14 -2.12 19.05
CA PRO A 80 -41.98 -3.31 19.11
C PRO A 80 -43.30 -2.89 19.75
N ARG A 81 -44.40 -3.05 19.01
CA ARG A 81 -45.76 -2.76 19.48
C ARG A 81 -45.99 -3.61 20.72
N SER A 82 -45.86 -2.97 21.87
CA SER A 82 -46.21 -3.53 23.17
C SER A 82 -47.71 -3.41 23.31
N ASP A 83 -48.44 -4.01 22.36
CA ASP A 83 -49.89 -4.03 22.40
C ASP A 83 -50.27 -5.28 23.20
N LEU A 84 -50.25 -5.06 24.51
CA LEU A 84 -51.14 -5.58 25.53
C LEU A 84 -51.71 -7.00 25.35
N ARG A 85 -51.29 -7.85 26.29
CA ARG A 85 -52.15 -8.85 26.92
C ARG A 85 -53.56 -8.31 27.15
N LEU A 86 -54.57 -9.03 26.68
CA LEU A 86 -55.75 -9.50 27.44
C LEU A 86 -56.61 -10.38 26.53
#